data_AF-A0A7Z8QDR2-F1
#
_entry.id   AF-A0A7Z8QDR2-F1
#
_cell.length_a   1.000
_cell.length_b   1.000
_cell.length_c   1.000
_cell.angle_alpha   90.00
_cell.angle_beta   90.00
_cell.angle_gamma   90.00
#
_symmetry.space_group_name_H-M   'P 1'
#
loop_
_entity.id
_entity.type
_entity.pdbx_description
1 polymer ?
#
loop_
_entity_poly.entity_id
_entity_poly.type
_entity_poly.pdbx_seq_one_letter_code
_entity_poly.pdbx_strand_id
1 'polypeptide(L)'
;MNIHTVAAGGGSVLFFDGMRYRVGPDSAGANPGPASYRRGGPLTVTDANLILGKLPVFPAVFGKNADLSLDSAKAKQLFLDLSKDIQRATGKHKSPEQIAEGFISIATENMANAIKKISVQKGYNVAEYTLCCYGAAGGQHACKVADSLGMQRVLLHPFAGVLSAYGMGLADFRLLKDKALEQAFDSLSYTQLEEMFAIMQALGKQEMLAKSSTHQSIEFMSTIRLRYLGTDTALAVTFADKKTMLISFEQAYLKQFGFVYTGKALIIESLCLEVVVKNELVTQSAYLHNALQEHNGTPFMSTRMFSNNRHHEAPVYQRDALVIGQVIQGAAIIIEATGTTIVEPDWQAQVSGQKNLILTRCCPVQRQVAIGTTVDPVMLEIFNKLFMSIAEQMGFVLQNTAYSVNIKERLDFSCALFNAQG
;
A
#
# COMPACT_ATOMS: atom_id res chain seq x y z
N MET A 1 13.94 6.79 1.54
CA MET A 1 12.70 6.01 1.34
C MET A 1 11.55 6.81 1.93
N ASN A 2 10.53 7.17 1.15
CA ASN A 2 9.36 7.91 1.65
C ASN A 2 8.22 6.93 1.90
N ILE A 3 7.87 6.71 3.16
CA ILE A 3 6.68 5.97 3.57
C ILE A 3 5.56 6.99 3.72
N HIS A 4 4.45 6.76 3.01
CA HIS A 4 3.24 7.53 3.20
C HIS A 4 2.24 6.69 3.96
N THR A 5 1.79 7.21 5.11
CA THR A 5 0.81 6.53 5.95
C THR A 5 -0.59 6.98 5.59
N VAL A 6 -1.51 6.03 5.52
CA VAL A 6 -2.91 6.24 5.17
C VAL A 6 -3.77 5.73 6.31
N ALA A 7 -4.75 6.52 6.74
CA ALA A 7 -5.66 6.18 7.84
C ALA A 7 -6.77 5.21 7.38
N ALA A 8 -6.39 4.02 6.91
CA ALA A 8 -7.32 2.97 6.50
C ALA A 8 -6.74 1.60 6.86
N GLY A 9 -7.04 1.14 8.08
CA GLY A 9 -6.64 -0.17 8.60
C GLY A 9 -7.76 -0.84 9.39
N GLY A 10 -7.51 -2.01 9.96
CA GLY A 10 -8.54 -2.77 10.71
C GLY A 10 -9.19 -2.00 11.87
N GLY A 11 -8.44 -1.07 12.49
CA GLY A 11 -8.92 -0.21 13.56
C GLY A 11 -9.66 1.05 13.12
N SER A 12 -9.73 1.36 11.82
CA SER A 12 -10.40 2.58 11.33
C SER A 12 -11.89 2.55 11.71
N VAL A 13 -12.34 3.63 12.35
CA VAL A 13 -13.69 3.75 12.91
C VAL A 13 -14.73 3.91 11.80
N LEU A 14 -15.86 3.22 11.94
CA LEU A 14 -17.00 3.27 11.02
C LEU A 14 -18.12 4.11 11.64
N PHE A 15 -18.64 5.08 10.90
CA PHE A 15 -19.81 5.83 11.34
C PHE A 15 -20.66 6.35 10.18
N PHE A 16 -21.91 6.68 10.50
CA PHE A 16 -22.88 7.28 9.61
C PHE A 16 -23.27 8.66 10.16
N ASP A 17 -23.17 9.70 9.35
CA ASP A 17 -23.42 11.09 9.78
C ASP A 17 -24.87 11.57 9.56
N GLY A 18 -25.78 10.65 9.22
CA GLY A 18 -27.16 10.95 8.85
C GLY A 18 -27.38 11.04 7.35
N MET A 19 -26.32 11.23 6.55
CA MET A 19 -26.41 11.25 5.08
C MET A 19 -25.47 10.27 4.38
N ARG A 20 -24.22 10.14 4.86
CA ARG A 20 -23.18 9.32 4.23
C ARG A 20 -22.40 8.46 5.21
N TYR A 21 -21.78 7.43 4.66
CA TYR A 21 -20.93 6.50 5.40
C TYR A 21 -19.51 7.07 5.45
N ARG A 22 -18.83 6.93 6.57
CA ARG A 22 -17.43 7.37 6.72
C ARG A 22 -16.58 6.30 7.40
N VAL A 23 -15.33 6.22 6.96
CA VAL A 23 -14.30 5.32 7.50
C VAL A 23 -13.09 6.15 7.88
N GLY A 24 -12.72 6.13 9.16
CA GLY A 24 -11.66 6.98 9.70
C GLY A 24 -12.00 8.48 9.64
N PRO A 25 -11.00 9.38 9.78
CA PRO A 25 -9.58 9.07 9.96
C PRO A 25 -9.24 8.47 11.34
N ASP A 26 -10.16 8.58 12.30
CA ASP A 26 -9.98 8.06 13.64
C ASP A 26 -9.79 6.54 13.64
N SER A 27 -8.94 6.09 14.56
CA SER A 27 -8.61 4.68 14.75
C SER A 27 -8.85 4.29 16.20
N ALA A 28 -9.50 3.15 16.40
CA ALA A 28 -9.68 2.55 17.73
C ALA A 28 -8.39 1.90 18.27
N GLY A 29 -7.35 1.79 17.44
CA GLY A 29 -6.09 1.14 17.79
C GLY A 29 -6.29 -0.32 18.23
N ALA A 30 -5.49 -0.76 19.20
CA ALA A 30 -5.67 -2.07 19.85
C ALA A 30 -6.38 -1.98 21.22
N ASN A 31 -6.48 -0.76 21.78
CA ASN A 31 -7.15 -0.48 23.05
C ASN A 31 -7.83 0.91 22.97
N PRO A 32 -9.17 1.00 23.02
CA PRO A 32 -10.11 -0.11 23.23
C PRO A 32 -10.18 -1.09 22.06
N GLY A 33 -9.74 -0.69 20.86
CA GLY A 33 -9.79 -1.51 19.66
C GLY A 33 -11.20 -1.65 19.07
N PRO A 34 -11.39 -2.53 18.08
CA PRO A 34 -12.70 -2.88 17.52
C PRO A 34 -13.74 -3.23 18.58
N ALA A 35 -15.02 -3.04 18.28
CA ALA A 35 -16.12 -3.38 19.20
C ALA A 35 -16.10 -4.86 19.60
N SER A 36 -15.69 -5.73 18.67
CA SER A 36 -15.51 -7.16 18.87
C SER A 36 -14.37 -7.54 19.82
N TYR A 37 -13.48 -6.62 20.21
CA TYR A 37 -12.35 -6.91 21.12
C TYR A 37 -12.77 -6.98 22.60
N ARG A 38 -14.06 -6.82 22.92
CA ARG A 38 -14.63 -6.93 24.29
C ARG A 38 -14.11 -5.86 25.26
N ARG A 39 -13.75 -4.67 24.75
CA ARG A 39 -13.19 -3.54 25.52
C ARG A 39 -14.00 -2.24 25.41
N GLY A 40 -15.20 -2.30 24.83
CA GLY A 40 -16.08 -1.13 24.68
C GLY A 40 -15.68 -0.19 23.55
N GLY A 41 -14.94 -0.66 22.55
CA GLY A 41 -14.56 0.13 21.38
C GLY A 41 -15.70 0.34 20.36
N PRO A 42 -15.51 1.25 19.40
CA PRO A 42 -16.48 1.54 18.35
C PRO A 42 -16.50 0.47 17.25
N LEU A 43 -17.47 0.54 16.32
CA LEU A 43 -17.42 -0.26 15.09
C LEU A 43 -16.18 0.12 14.27
N THR A 44 -15.43 -0.88 13.81
CA THR A 44 -14.27 -0.68 12.92
C THR A 44 -14.31 -1.59 11.69
N VAL A 45 -13.35 -1.41 10.78
CA VAL A 45 -13.14 -2.29 9.61
C VAL A 45 -13.00 -3.76 10.01
N THR A 46 -12.35 -4.08 11.13
CA THR A 46 -12.27 -5.46 11.66
C THR A 46 -13.65 -6.01 12.01
N ASP A 47 -14.54 -5.22 12.61
CA ASP A 47 -15.90 -5.65 12.93
C ASP A 47 -16.72 -5.91 11.66
N ALA A 48 -16.52 -5.09 10.61
CA ALA A 48 -17.13 -5.32 9.31
C ALA A 48 -16.67 -6.66 8.70
N ASN A 49 -15.36 -6.92 8.64
CA ASN A 49 -14.84 -8.20 8.16
C ASN A 49 -15.33 -9.39 8.98
N LEU A 50 -15.50 -9.23 10.29
CA LEU A 50 -16.03 -10.26 11.18
C LEU A 50 -17.47 -10.63 10.80
N ILE A 51 -18.37 -9.66 10.67
CA ILE A 51 -19.78 -9.96 10.34
C ILE A 51 -19.99 -10.41 8.90
N LEU A 52 -19.07 -10.05 8.00
CA LEU A 52 -19.02 -10.55 6.62
C LEU A 52 -18.51 -12.01 6.53
N GLY A 53 -18.18 -12.64 7.66
CA GLY A 53 -17.68 -14.01 7.69
C GLY A 53 -16.26 -14.17 7.16
N LYS A 54 -15.51 -13.06 7.02
CA LYS A 54 -14.13 -13.04 6.51
C LYS A 54 -13.10 -13.40 7.60
N LEU A 55 -13.50 -13.43 8.87
CA LEU A 55 -12.64 -13.78 10.01
C LEU A 55 -13.20 -15.00 10.78
N PRO A 56 -13.27 -16.19 10.17
CA PRO A 56 -13.90 -17.37 10.79
C PRO A 56 -13.10 -17.94 11.97
N VAL A 57 -11.78 -17.72 11.98
CA VAL A 57 -10.87 -18.17 13.03
C VAL A 57 -10.02 -16.98 13.45
N PHE A 58 -9.98 -16.72 14.75
CA PHE A 58 -9.17 -15.65 15.32
C PHE A 58 -8.63 -16.09 16.70
N PRO A 59 -7.38 -15.74 17.06
CA PRO A 59 -6.81 -16.08 18.36
C PRO A 59 -7.70 -15.67 19.54
N ALA A 60 -7.85 -16.56 20.51
CA ALA A 60 -8.61 -16.31 21.72
C ALA A 60 -7.75 -15.54 22.73
N VAL A 61 -7.58 -14.24 22.51
CA VAL A 61 -6.71 -13.35 23.31
C VAL A 61 -7.47 -12.16 23.90
N PHE A 62 -8.81 -12.20 23.88
CA PHE A 62 -9.68 -11.12 24.33
C PHE A 62 -10.36 -11.46 25.66
N GLY A 63 -11.08 -10.48 26.21
CA GLY A 63 -11.70 -10.60 27.53
C GLY A 63 -10.72 -10.33 28.68
N LYS A 64 -11.21 -10.45 29.91
CA LYS A 64 -10.43 -10.12 31.12
C LYS A 64 -9.26 -11.09 31.34
N ASN A 65 -9.42 -12.36 30.94
CA ASN A 65 -8.42 -13.42 31.12
C ASN A 65 -7.62 -13.73 29.85
N ALA A 66 -7.84 -12.97 28.75
CA ALA A 66 -7.19 -13.17 27.45
C ALA A 66 -7.37 -14.59 26.88
N ASP A 67 -8.58 -15.14 26.99
CA ASP A 67 -8.96 -16.51 26.62
C ASP A 67 -10.23 -16.58 25.75
N LEU A 68 -10.81 -15.42 25.39
CA LEU A 68 -12.00 -15.34 24.57
C LEU A 68 -11.67 -14.95 23.12
N SER A 69 -12.43 -15.50 22.17
CA SER A 69 -12.41 -15.05 20.77
C SER A 69 -13.17 -13.72 20.59
N LEU A 70 -13.16 -13.20 19.36
CA LEU A 70 -13.88 -11.99 18.96
C LEU A 70 -15.38 -12.09 19.31
N ASP A 71 -15.97 -10.97 19.71
CA ASP A 71 -17.39 -10.89 20.02
C ASP A 71 -18.24 -10.61 18.77
N SER A 72 -18.49 -11.66 18.00
CA SER A 72 -19.34 -11.58 16.80
C SER A 72 -20.77 -11.14 17.13
N ALA A 73 -21.29 -11.48 18.30
CA ALA A 73 -22.64 -11.09 18.71
C ALA A 73 -22.73 -9.58 18.95
N LYS A 74 -21.72 -9.01 19.63
CA LYS A 74 -21.64 -7.56 19.85
C LYS A 74 -21.52 -6.78 18.54
N ALA A 75 -20.64 -7.21 17.64
CA ALA A 75 -20.50 -6.57 16.32
C ALA A 75 -21.81 -6.64 15.52
N LYS A 76 -22.45 -7.81 15.47
CA LYS A 76 -23.74 -8.00 14.78
C LYS A 76 -24.84 -7.10 15.35
N GLN A 77 -24.94 -6.99 16.67
CA GLN A 77 -25.91 -6.10 17.31
C GLN A 77 -25.71 -4.63 16.91
N LEU A 78 -24.46 -4.15 16.92
CA LEU A 78 -24.16 -2.76 16.53
C LEU A 78 -24.48 -2.48 15.06
N PHE A 79 -24.20 -3.41 14.15
CA PHE A 79 -24.60 -3.24 12.74
C PHE A 79 -26.12 -3.33 12.52
N LEU A 80 -26.85 -4.12 13.33
CA LEU A 80 -28.31 -4.14 13.31
C LEU A 80 -28.90 -2.79 13.75
N ASP A 81 -28.33 -2.19 14.79
CA ASP A 81 -28.79 -0.88 15.25
C ASP A 81 -28.46 0.22 14.24
N LEU A 82 -27.26 0.17 13.64
CA LEU A 82 -26.88 1.07 12.55
C LEU A 82 -27.79 0.93 11.32
N SER A 83 -28.22 -0.29 10.99
CA SER A 83 -29.19 -0.54 9.91
C SER A 83 -30.52 0.18 10.16
N LYS A 84 -31.04 0.10 11.39
CA LYS A 84 -32.26 0.82 11.78
C LYS A 84 -32.10 2.33 11.68
N ASP A 85 -30.95 2.87 12.09
CA ASP A 85 -30.68 4.31 12.03
C ASP A 85 -30.58 4.81 10.57
N ILE A 86 -29.90 4.06 9.70
CA ILE A 86 -29.84 4.35 8.25
C ILE A 86 -31.23 4.29 7.61
N GLN A 87 -32.03 3.29 7.95
CA GLN A 87 -33.40 3.19 7.46
C GLN A 87 -34.25 4.38 7.90
N ARG A 88 -34.09 4.84 9.16
CA ARG A 88 -34.81 6.00 9.68
C ARG A 88 -34.42 7.30 8.97
N ALA A 89 -33.14 7.48 8.65
CA ALA A 89 -32.63 8.69 8.01
C ALA A 89 -32.87 8.73 6.48
N THR A 90 -32.81 7.59 5.81
CA THR A 90 -32.81 7.53 4.33
C THR A 90 -34.06 6.89 3.73
N GLY A 91 -34.90 6.26 4.54
CA GLY A 91 -36.04 5.44 4.09
C GLY A 91 -35.65 4.13 3.40
N LYS A 92 -34.35 3.84 3.23
CA LYS A 92 -33.84 2.63 2.55
C LYS A 92 -33.41 1.58 3.58
N HIS A 93 -33.97 0.38 3.47
CA HIS A 93 -33.52 -0.77 4.26
C HIS A 93 -32.29 -1.42 3.62
N LYS A 94 -31.22 -1.63 4.40
CA LYS A 94 -30.03 -2.41 4.01
C LYS A 94 -29.69 -3.39 5.13
N SER A 95 -29.31 -4.62 4.79
CA SER A 95 -28.90 -5.61 5.80
C SER A 95 -27.58 -5.20 6.49
N PRO A 96 -27.30 -5.71 7.70
CA PRO A 96 -26.01 -5.53 8.37
C PRO A 96 -24.80 -5.84 7.46
N GLU A 97 -24.87 -6.92 6.70
CA GLU A 97 -23.83 -7.36 5.76
C GLU A 97 -23.65 -6.36 4.61
N GLN A 98 -24.75 -5.84 4.04
CA GLN A 98 -24.69 -4.82 3.00
C GLN A 98 -24.08 -3.51 3.50
N ILE A 99 -24.37 -3.14 4.76
CA ILE A 99 -23.79 -1.96 5.39
C ILE A 99 -22.29 -2.17 5.64
N ALA A 100 -21.89 -3.31 6.21
CA ALA A 100 -20.49 -3.65 6.41
C ALA A 100 -19.72 -3.71 5.09
N GLU A 101 -20.26 -4.34 4.04
CA GLU A 101 -19.64 -4.36 2.72
C GLU A 101 -19.49 -2.94 2.15
N GLY A 102 -20.47 -2.05 2.36
CA GLY A 102 -20.36 -0.64 2.00
C GLY A 102 -19.20 0.07 2.68
N PHE A 103 -18.99 -0.17 3.99
CA PHE A 103 -17.83 0.37 4.71
C PHE A 103 -16.51 -0.22 4.21
N ILE A 104 -16.45 -1.52 3.92
CA ILE A 104 -15.26 -2.14 3.32
C ILE A 104 -14.94 -1.49 1.97
N SER A 105 -15.94 -1.26 1.12
CA SER A 105 -15.75 -0.57 -0.17
C SER A 105 -15.14 0.82 0.00
N ILE A 106 -15.61 1.61 0.98
CA ILE A 106 -15.05 2.94 1.28
C ILE A 106 -13.61 2.82 1.82
N ALA A 107 -13.35 1.88 2.72
CA ALA A 107 -12.01 1.64 3.26
C ALA A 107 -11.02 1.26 2.14
N THR A 108 -11.42 0.34 1.27
CA THR A 108 -10.66 -0.08 0.09
C THR A 108 -10.41 1.07 -0.87
N GLU A 109 -11.41 1.90 -1.14
CA GLU A 109 -11.26 3.06 -2.03
C GLU A 109 -10.30 4.10 -1.43
N ASN A 110 -10.32 4.32 -0.12
CA ASN A 110 -9.35 5.18 0.56
C ASN A 110 -7.92 4.63 0.44
N MET A 111 -7.73 3.32 0.63
CA MET A 111 -6.43 2.66 0.44
C MET A 111 -5.93 2.78 -1.01
N ALA A 112 -6.79 2.48 -1.99
CA ALA A 112 -6.47 2.53 -3.41
C ALA A 112 -6.13 3.97 -3.85
N ASN A 113 -6.93 4.96 -3.45
CA ASN A 113 -6.67 6.37 -3.79
C ASN A 113 -5.34 6.86 -3.25
N ALA A 114 -4.94 6.44 -2.05
CA ALA A 114 -3.64 6.81 -1.52
C ALA A 114 -2.49 6.18 -2.31
N ILE A 115 -2.58 4.87 -2.65
CA ILE A 115 -1.60 4.18 -3.49
C ILE A 115 -1.50 4.87 -4.87
N LYS A 116 -2.65 5.19 -5.47
CA LYS A 116 -2.75 5.87 -6.77
C LYS A 116 -2.14 7.26 -6.71
N LYS A 117 -2.46 8.06 -5.68
CA LYS A 117 -1.90 9.40 -5.47
C LYS A 117 -0.38 9.36 -5.47
N ILE A 118 0.23 8.52 -4.64
CA ILE A 118 1.69 8.43 -4.51
C ILE A 118 2.35 7.91 -5.79
N SER A 119 1.75 6.91 -6.43
CA SER A 119 2.34 6.26 -7.60
C SER A 119 2.24 7.12 -8.86
N VAL A 120 1.08 7.76 -9.09
CA VAL A 120 0.86 8.66 -10.22
C VAL A 120 1.70 9.93 -10.07
N GLN A 121 1.88 10.46 -8.85
CA GLN A 121 2.80 11.58 -8.60
C GLN A 121 4.26 11.28 -9.03
N LYS A 122 4.63 10.01 -9.15
CA LYS A 122 5.94 9.56 -9.63
C LYS A 122 5.91 9.08 -11.09
N GLY A 123 4.81 9.28 -11.82
CA GLY A 123 4.67 8.91 -13.23
C GLY A 123 4.47 7.42 -13.49
N TYR A 124 3.96 6.65 -12.52
CA TYR A 124 3.72 5.21 -12.70
C TYR A 124 2.26 4.89 -13.04
N ASN A 125 2.06 4.03 -14.04
CA ASN A 125 0.77 3.38 -14.29
C ASN A 125 0.59 2.19 -13.34
N VAL A 126 -0.17 2.37 -12.26
CA VAL A 126 -0.36 1.36 -11.20
C VAL A 126 -0.94 0.03 -11.71
N ALA A 127 -1.75 0.04 -12.78
CA ALA A 127 -2.41 -1.18 -13.28
C ALA A 127 -1.42 -2.22 -13.86
N GLU A 128 -0.21 -1.78 -14.24
CA GLU A 128 0.85 -2.65 -14.80
C GLU A 128 1.66 -3.39 -13.71
N TYR A 129 1.46 -3.05 -12.44
CA TYR A 129 2.24 -3.58 -11.33
C TYR A 129 1.51 -4.72 -10.59
N THR A 130 2.29 -5.49 -9.83
CA THR A 130 1.76 -6.45 -8.85
C THR A 130 1.64 -5.78 -7.49
N LEU A 131 0.48 -5.91 -6.83
CA LEU A 131 0.28 -5.44 -5.47
C LEU A 131 1.01 -6.36 -4.49
N CYS A 132 2.11 -5.90 -3.89
CA CYS A 132 2.72 -6.60 -2.76
C CYS A 132 1.93 -6.26 -1.49
N CYS A 133 1.28 -7.27 -0.88
CA CYS A 133 0.41 -7.08 0.27
C CYS A 133 0.98 -7.78 1.51
N TYR A 134 1.01 -7.05 2.63
CA TYR A 134 1.56 -7.51 3.90
C TYR A 134 0.86 -6.84 5.09
N GLY A 135 1.23 -7.25 6.31
CA GLY A 135 0.54 -6.92 7.55
C GLY A 135 -0.66 -7.83 7.81
N ALA A 136 -1.02 -7.99 9.08
CA ALA A 136 -2.04 -8.94 9.51
C ALA A 136 -3.42 -8.76 8.85
N ALA A 137 -3.77 -7.51 8.51
CA ALA A 137 -5.02 -7.16 7.84
C ALA A 137 -4.87 -6.95 6.32
N GLY A 138 -3.65 -6.96 5.77
CA GLY A 138 -3.42 -6.65 4.36
C GLY A 138 -4.16 -7.62 3.44
N GLY A 139 -4.00 -8.92 3.69
CA GLY A 139 -4.67 -9.99 2.94
C GLY A 139 -6.20 -9.93 2.98
N GLN A 140 -6.80 -9.20 3.93
CA GLN A 140 -8.25 -9.08 4.07
C GLN A 140 -8.86 -8.17 3.00
N HIS A 141 -8.08 -7.24 2.45
CA HIS A 141 -8.55 -6.24 1.49
C HIS A 141 -7.83 -6.31 0.14
N ALA A 142 -6.83 -7.20 0.01
CA ALA A 142 -5.88 -7.18 -1.11
C ALA A 142 -6.55 -7.29 -2.49
N CYS A 143 -7.47 -8.25 -2.68
CA CYS A 143 -8.22 -8.40 -3.94
C CYS A 143 -9.04 -7.15 -4.29
N LYS A 144 -9.78 -6.60 -3.31
CA LYS A 144 -10.63 -5.42 -3.56
C LYS A 144 -9.77 -4.16 -3.83
N VAL A 145 -8.64 -4.00 -3.15
CA VAL A 145 -7.68 -2.90 -3.42
C VAL A 145 -7.08 -3.05 -4.81
N ALA A 146 -6.69 -4.26 -5.21
CA ALA A 146 -6.18 -4.52 -6.54
C ALA A 146 -7.24 -4.24 -7.62
N ASP A 147 -8.50 -4.63 -7.39
CA ASP A 147 -9.62 -4.32 -8.29
C ASP A 147 -9.82 -2.81 -8.47
N SER A 148 -9.81 -2.01 -7.38
CA SER A 148 -9.94 -0.54 -7.46
C SER A 148 -8.74 0.10 -8.19
N LEU A 149 -7.54 -0.46 -8.04
CA LEU A 149 -6.33 -0.01 -8.76
C LEU A 149 -6.23 -0.52 -10.20
N GLY A 150 -7.13 -1.41 -10.64
CA GLY A 150 -7.05 -2.07 -11.95
C GLY A 150 -5.90 -3.07 -12.09
N MET A 151 -5.29 -3.50 -10.98
CA MET A 151 -4.22 -4.48 -10.97
C MET A 151 -4.77 -5.91 -11.12
N GLN A 152 -4.04 -6.75 -11.85
CA GLN A 152 -4.46 -8.15 -12.12
C GLN A 152 -3.79 -9.17 -11.18
N ARG A 153 -2.81 -8.74 -10.37
CA ARG A 153 -2.01 -9.64 -9.55
C ARG A 153 -1.71 -9.05 -8.17
N VAL A 154 -1.82 -9.89 -7.15
CA VAL A 154 -1.38 -9.63 -5.77
C VAL A 154 -0.34 -10.68 -5.38
N LEU A 155 0.69 -10.28 -4.64
CA LEU A 155 1.67 -11.17 -4.04
C LEU A 155 1.62 -11.02 -2.52
N LEU A 156 1.51 -12.16 -1.81
CA LEU A 156 1.69 -12.25 -0.37
C LEU A 156 2.82 -13.23 -0.04
N HIS A 157 3.86 -12.69 0.59
CA HIS A 157 4.98 -13.46 1.13
C HIS A 157 4.52 -14.46 2.21
N PRO A 158 5.20 -15.61 2.44
CA PRO A 158 4.89 -16.54 3.53
C PRO A 158 4.77 -15.88 4.90
N PHE A 159 5.60 -14.85 5.15
CA PHE A 159 5.60 -14.08 6.37
C PHE A 159 4.87 -12.73 6.24
N ALA A 160 3.83 -12.65 5.40
CA ALA A 160 3.14 -11.40 5.11
C ALA A 160 2.70 -10.66 6.38
N GLY A 161 2.16 -11.34 7.40
CA GLY A 161 1.72 -10.71 8.64
C GLY A 161 2.86 -10.05 9.46
N VAL A 162 4.10 -10.50 9.30
CA VAL A 162 5.29 -10.02 10.03
C VAL A 162 6.41 -9.55 9.09
N LEU A 163 6.06 -9.17 7.86
CA LEU A 163 7.04 -8.93 6.79
C LEU A 163 8.02 -7.80 7.12
N SER A 164 7.62 -6.81 7.91
CA SER A 164 8.49 -5.72 8.35
C SER A 164 9.62 -6.22 9.26
N ALA A 165 9.32 -7.12 10.22
CA ALA A 165 10.33 -7.71 11.09
C ALA A 165 11.27 -8.63 10.31
N TYR A 166 10.71 -9.40 9.37
CA TYR A 166 11.49 -10.23 8.45
C TYR A 166 12.45 -9.38 7.59
N GLY A 167 11.95 -8.29 6.99
CA GLY A 167 12.75 -7.37 6.19
C GLY A 167 13.86 -6.69 6.98
N MET A 168 13.61 -6.32 8.24
CA MET A 168 14.64 -5.79 9.14
C MET A 168 15.76 -6.81 9.41
N GLY A 169 15.42 -8.09 9.58
CA GLY A 169 16.41 -9.15 9.77
C GLY A 169 17.27 -9.44 8.54
N LEU A 170 16.73 -9.20 7.33
CA LEU A 170 17.43 -9.41 6.06
C LEU A 170 18.22 -8.18 5.56
N ALA A 171 17.96 -7.00 6.12
CA ALA A 171 18.49 -5.76 5.56
C ALA A 171 20.02 -5.70 5.64
N ASP A 172 20.63 -5.17 4.58
CA ASP A 172 22.04 -4.76 4.57
C ASP A 172 22.25 -3.56 5.51
N PHE A 173 23.47 -3.42 6.02
CA PHE A 173 23.86 -2.20 6.70
C PHE A 173 24.15 -1.11 5.67
N ARG A 174 23.46 0.02 5.78
CA ARG A 174 23.54 1.15 4.85
C ARG A 174 23.90 2.42 5.59
N LEU A 175 24.93 3.12 5.12
CA LEU A 175 25.30 4.45 5.56
C LEU A 175 25.13 5.43 4.41
N LEU A 176 24.31 6.46 4.63
CA LEU A 176 24.08 7.52 3.67
C LEU A 176 24.97 8.72 3.99
N LYS A 177 25.68 9.22 2.99
CA LYS A 177 26.44 10.46 3.03
C LYS A 177 25.89 11.41 1.98
N ASP A 178 25.58 12.63 2.38
CA ASP A 178 25.07 13.67 1.49
C ASP A 178 25.99 14.90 1.56
N LYS A 179 26.25 15.52 0.41
CA LYS A 179 26.99 16.77 0.29
C LYS A 179 26.25 17.71 -0.65
N ALA A 180 25.62 18.74 -0.09
CA ALA A 180 25.04 19.84 -0.85
C ALA A 180 26.12 20.59 -1.63
N LEU A 181 25.82 20.94 -2.88
CA LEU A 181 26.71 21.65 -3.80
C LEU A 181 26.09 22.94 -4.32
N GLU A 182 24.86 22.89 -4.82
CA GLU A 182 24.16 24.03 -5.43
C GLU A 182 24.98 24.73 -6.53
N GLN A 183 25.57 23.95 -7.44
CA GLN A 183 26.46 24.44 -8.50
C GLN A 183 25.94 24.07 -9.89
N ALA A 184 26.28 24.88 -10.89
CA ALA A 184 25.90 24.58 -12.27
C ALA A 184 26.55 23.27 -12.73
N PHE A 185 25.78 22.41 -13.38
CA PHE A 185 26.24 21.09 -13.85
C PHE A 185 27.46 21.19 -14.77
N ASP A 186 27.54 22.23 -15.59
CA ASP A 186 28.65 22.46 -16.51
C ASP A 186 29.89 23.06 -15.82
N SER A 187 29.75 23.64 -14.63
CA SER A 187 30.85 24.28 -13.90
C SER A 187 31.83 23.31 -13.24
N LEU A 188 31.40 22.08 -12.96
CA LEU A 188 32.24 21.03 -12.38
C LEU A 188 32.65 20.01 -13.44
N SER A 189 33.92 19.65 -13.50
CA SER A 189 34.40 18.56 -14.36
C SER A 189 34.02 17.20 -13.78
N TYR A 190 34.06 16.15 -14.62
CA TYR A 190 33.88 14.77 -14.13
C TYR A 190 34.92 14.42 -13.06
N THR A 191 36.19 14.79 -13.28
CA THR A 191 37.29 14.52 -12.36
C THR A 191 37.08 15.17 -10.99
N GLN A 192 36.58 16.41 -10.95
CA GLN A 192 36.26 17.08 -9.68
C GLN A 192 35.17 16.35 -8.91
N LEU A 193 34.11 15.89 -9.59
CA LEU A 193 33.04 15.11 -8.97
C LEU A 193 33.53 13.74 -8.47
N GLU A 194 34.38 13.09 -9.25
CA GLU A 194 35.00 11.81 -8.91
C GLU A 194 35.89 11.93 -7.65
N GLU A 195 36.72 12.96 -7.57
CA GLU A 195 37.53 13.26 -6.38
C GLU A 195 36.65 13.49 -5.14
N MET A 196 35.55 14.23 -5.30
CA MET A 196 34.60 14.46 -4.21
C MET A 196 33.94 13.17 -3.73
N PHE A 197 33.53 12.29 -4.64
CA PHE A 197 32.99 10.97 -4.28
C PHE A 197 34.06 10.10 -3.61
N ALA A 198 35.30 10.10 -4.09
CA ALA A 198 36.39 9.34 -3.50
C ALA A 198 36.62 9.74 -2.03
N ILE A 199 36.58 11.04 -1.71
CA ILE A 199 36.65 11.53 -0.33
C ILE A 199 35.46 11.03 0.49
N MET A 200 34.23 11.12 -0.04
CA MET A 200 33.03 10.62 0.65
C MET A 200 33.10 9.11 0.89
N GLN A 201 33.64 8.35 -0.07
CA GLN A 201 33.82 6.90 0.02
C GLN A 201 34.83 6.52 1.10
N ALA A 202 35.97 7.22 1.18
CA ALA A 202 36.96 7.01 2.23
C ALA A 202 36.38 7.26 3.63
N LEU A 203 35.68 8.39 3.81
CA LEU A 203 35.02 8.73 5.08
C LEU A 203 33.91 7.74 5.45
N GLY A 204 33.08 7.38 4.47
CA GLY A 204 31.99 6.43 4.67
C GLY A 204 32.50 5.02 5.02
N LYS A 205 33.59 4.59 4.37
CA LYS A 205 34.27 3.33 4.69
C LYS A 205 34.79 3.32 6.12
N GLN A 206 35.47 4.38 6.54
CA GLN A 206 36.01 4.49 7.90
C GLN A 206 34.91 4.42 8.96
N GLU A 207 33.80 5.16 8.76
CA GLU A 207 32.68 5.14 9.71
C GLU A 207 31.99 3.77 9.76
N MET A 208 31.81 3.13 8.61
CA MET A 208 31.19 1.81 8.53
C MET A 208 32.04 0.76 9.28
N LEU A 209 33.35 0.73 9.04
CA LEU A 209 34.28 -0.18 9.71
C LEU A 209 34.38 0.07 11.23
N ALA A 210 34.14 1.29 11.71
CA ALA A 210 34.09 1.57 13.14
C ALA A 210 32.85 0.98 13.82
N LYS A 211 31.77 0.73 13.05
CA LYS A 211 30.49 0.19 13.53
C LYS A 211 30.33 -1.31 13.30
N SER A 212 31.16 -1.92 12.44
CA SER A 212 31.11 -3.33 12.11
C SER A 212 32.47 -4.01 12.27
N SER A 213 32.52 -5.10 13.04
CA SER A 213 33.74 -5.89 13.28
C SER A 213 34.20 -6.75 12.08
N THR A 214 33.59 -6.58 10.89
CA THR A 214 33.63 -7.57 9.83
C THR A 214 34.53 -7.18 8.65
N HIS A 215 35.30 -8.16 8.15
CA HIS A 215 36.09 -8.09 6.92
C HIS A 215 35.21 -8.20 5.65
N GLN A 216 33.95 -7.74 5.73
CA GLN A 216 32.95 -7.89 4.68
C GLN A 216 33.21 -6.93 3.51
N SER A 217 32.78 -7.33 2.31
CA SER A 217 32.87 -6.46 1.13
C SER A 217 31.98 -5.23 1.29
N ILE A 218 32.55 -4.06 1.00
CA ILE A 218 31.85 -2.78 1.03
C ILE A 218 31.55 -2.39 -0.41
N GLU A 219 30.27 -2.14 -0.70
CA GLU A 219 29.80 -1.63 -1.98
C GLU A 219 29.46 -0.13 -1.84
N PHE A 220 29.72 0.63 -2.90
CA PHE A 220 29.46 2.07 -2.96
C PHE A 220 28.50 2.38 -4.10
N MET A 221 27.43 3.11 -3.80
CA MET A 221 26.49 3.61 -4.81
C MET A 221 26.54 5.14 -4.82
N SER A 222 27.10 5.70 -5.88
CA SER A 222 27.25 7.15 -6.06
C SER A 222 26.11 7.69 -6.93
N THR A 223 25.39 8.69 -6.42
CA THR A 223 24.23 9.31 -7.07
C THR A 223 24.38 10.84 -7.01
N ILE A 224 24.04 11.53 -8.09
CA ILE A 224 23.96 12.99 -8.14
C ILE A 224 22.49 13.40 -8.22
N ARG A 225 22.10 14.44 -7.46
CA ARG A 225 20.78 15.07 -7.59
C ARG A 225 20.87 16.26 -8.53
N LEU A 226 20.15 16.17 -9.64
CA LEU A 226 20.12 17.20 -10.68
C LEU A 226 18.74 17.85 -10.73
N ARG A 227 18.69 19.16 -10.96
CA ARG A 227 17.45 19.91 -11.21
C ARG A 227 17.66 20.95 -12.29
N TYR A 228 16.60 21.37 -12.96
CA TYR A 228 16.68 22.54 -13.84
C TYR A 228 16.84 23.82 -13.02
N LEU A 229 17.62 24.77 -13.53
CA LEU A 229 17.82 26.07 -12.89
C LEU A 229 16.48 26.77 -12.57
N GLY A 230 16.27 27.13 -11.31
CA GLY A 230 15.05 27.80 -10.84
C GLY A 230 13.87 26.87 -10.50
N THR A 231 14.01 25.56 -10.70
CA THR A 231 13.06 24.54 -10.18
C THR A 231 13.56 24.00 -8.85
N ASP A 232 12.67 23.52 -7.97
CA ASP A 232 13.06 23.02 -6.63
C ASP A 232 13.06 21.48 -6.55
N THR A 233 12.64 20.80 -7.61
CA THR A 233 12.61 19.34 -7.63
C THR A 233 13.87 18.79 -8.25
N ALA A 234 14.72 18.17 -7.44
CA ALA A 234 15.87 17.43 -7.92
C ALA A 234 15.57 15.94 -8.11
N LEU A 235 16.10 15.39 -9.19
CA LEU A 235 16.02 13.97 -9.53
C LEU A 235 17.37 13.30 -9.33
N ALA A 236 17.33 12.13 -8.72
CA ALA A 236 18.51 11.29 -8.48
C ALA A 236 18.93 10.59 -9.77
N VAL A 237 20.22 10.71 -10.12
CA VAL A 237 20.85 10.08 -11.28
C VAL A 237 22.13 9.38 -10.84
N THR A 238 22.32 8.12 -11.26
CA THR A 238 23.57 7.39 -10.99
C THR A 238 24.76 8.16 -11.54
N PHE A 239 25.82 8.31 -10.73
CA PHE A 239 27.04 8.98 -11.18
C PHE A 239 27.68 8.22 -12.34
N ALA A 240 27.89 8.93 -13.45
CA ALA A 240 28.46 8.41 -14.70
C ALA A 240 29.15 9.57 -15.44
N ASP A 241 29.52 9.37 -16.71
CA ASP A 241 29.93 10.49 -17.56
C ASP A 241 28.78 11.50 -17.74
N LYS A 242 29.12 12.76 -18.01
CA LYS A 242 28.14 13.85 -18.09
C LYS A 242 27.02 13.61 -19.09
N LYS A 243 27.31 12.99 -20.23
CA LYS A 243 26.32 12.75 -21.29
C LYS A 243 25.30 11.71 -20.81
N THR A 244 25.77 10.62 -20.22
CA THR A 244 24.90 9.58 -19.64
C THR A 244 24.04 10.14 -18.50
N MET A 245 24.60 10.99 -17.64
CA MET A 245 23.84 11.64 -16.57
C MET A 245 22.75 12.57 -17.11
N LEU A 246 23.04 13.38 -18.13
CA LEU A 246 22.06 14.26 -18.76
C LEU A 246 20.90 13.46 -19.38
N ILE A 247 21.21 12.42 -20.16
CA ILE A 247 20.20 11.55 -20.79
C ILE A 247 19.32 10.90 -19.71
N SER A 248 19.93 10.36 -18.66
CA SER A 248 19.20 9.71 -17.56
C SER A 248 18.30 10.70 -16.82
N PHE A 249 18.78 11.93 -16.59
CA PHE A 249 17.99 12.99 -16.00
C PHE A 249 16.78 13.35 -16.88
N GLU A 250 16.98 13.61 -18.17
CA GLU A 250 15.90 14.00 -19.07
C GLU A 250 14.86 12.89 -19.23
N GLN A 251 15.29 11.62 -19.28
CA GLN A 251 14.37 10.48 -19.30
C GLN A 251 13.55 10.38 -18.00
N ALA A 252 14.20 10.53 -16.84
CA ALA A 252 13.50 10.52 -15.55
C ALA A 252 12.54 11.71 -15.42
N TYR A 253 12.94 12.90 -15.89
CA TYR A 253 12.14 14.12 -15.86
C TYR A 253 10.94 14.02 -16.79
N LEU A 254 11.15 13.54 -18.03
CA LEU A 254 10.08 13.28 -19.00
C LEU A 254 9.06 12.27 -18.45
N LYS A 255 9.55 11.20 -17.83
CA LYS A 255 8.68 10.18 -17.21
C LYS A 255 7.84 10.75 -16.07
N GLN A 256 8.43 11.60 -15.23
CA GLN A 256 7.75 12.12 -14.04
C GLN A 256 6.81 13.30 -14.35
N PHE A 257 7.17 14.17 -15.28
CA PHE A 257 6.47 15.43 -15.55
C PHE A 257 5.85 15.54 -16.94
N GLY A 258 6.19 14.64 -17.87
CA GLY A 258 5.61 14.59 -19.22
C GLY A 258 6.24 15.56 -20.24
N PHE A 259 7.26 16.32 -19.86
CA PHE A 259 8.00 17.22 -20.77
C PHE A 259 9.45 17.37 -20.31
N VAL A 260 10.30 18.04 -21.10
CA VAL A 260 11.66 18.46 -20.74
C VAL A 260 11.88 19.91 -21.17
N TYR A 261 12.78 20.65 -20.50
CA TYR A 261 13.12 22.02 -20.92
C TYR A 261 14.24 22.00 -21.95
N THR A 262 14.02 22.62 -23.11
CA THR A 262 15.07 22.80 -24.13
C THR A 262 16.00 23.95 -23.76
N GLY A 263 17.32 23.70 -23.81
CA GLY A 263 18.35 24.74 -23.63
C GLY A 263 18.50 25.29 -22.21
N LYS A 264 17.85 24.65 -21.22
CA LYS A 264 17.86 25.11 -19.84
C LYS A 264 18.99 24.46 -19.05
N ALA A 265 19.79 25.28 -18.36
CA ALA A 265 20.90 24.82 -17.54
C ALA A 265 20.43 23.95 -16.36
N LEU A 266 21.27 22.97 -15.99
CA LEU A 266 21.09 22.12 -14.82
C LEU A 266 21.93 22.61 -13.63
N ILE A 267 21.41 22.38 -12.44
CA ILE A 267 22.09 22.54 -11.15
C ILE A 267 22.30 21.17 -10.53
N ILE A 268 23.49 20.94 -10.01
CA ILE A 268 23.79 19.87 -9.07
C ILE A 268 23.36 20.35 -7.69
N GLU A 269 22.25 19.82 -7.19
CA GLU A 269 21.75 20.10 -5.83
C GLU A 269 22.69 19.48 -4.80
N SER A 270 22.90 18.16 -4.89
CA SER A 270 23.76 17.43 -3.97
C SER A 270 24.39 16.18 -4.58
N LEU A 271 25.46 15.71 -3.92
CA LEU A 271 26.04 14.39 -4.12
C LEU A 271 25.54 13.47 -3.00
N CYS A 272 25.03 12.31 -3.37
CA CYS A 272 24.59 11.27 -2.44
C CYS A 272 25.46 10.02 -2.63
N LEU A 273 26.08 9.55 -1.55
CA LEU A 273 26.79 8.29 -1.51
C LEU A 273 26.09 7.35 -0.54
N GLU A 274 25.79 6.14 -1.00
CA GLU A 274 25.36 5.05 -0.15
C GLU A 274 26.49 4.02 -0.02
N VAL A 275 26.89 3.75 1.23
CA VAL A 275 27.88 2.73 1.58
C VAL A 275 27.13 1.52 2.12
N VAL A 276 27.29 0.37 1.48
CA VAL A 276 26.54 -0.85 1.75
C VAL A 276 27.48 -1.95 2.23
N VAL A 277 27.14 -2.59 3.34
CA VAL A 277 27.77 -3.83 3.81
C VAL A 277 26.72 -4.93 3.79
N LYS A 278 26.99 -5.99 3.02
CA LYS A 278 26.05 -7.10 2.89
C LYS A 278 25.87 -7.82 4.20
N ASN A 279 24.62 -8.11 4.53
CA ASN A 279 24.31 -8.95 5.66
C ASN A 279 24.53 -10.44 5.27
N GLU A 280 25.58 -11.07 5.81
CA GLU A 280 25.93 -12.47 5.54
C GLU A 280 24.93 -13.49 6.12
N LEU A 281 23.95 -13.06 6.92
CA LEU A 281 22.87 -13.94 7.40
C LEU A 281 21.95 -14.44 6.26
N VAL A 282 22.14 -13.97 5.02
CA VAL A 282 21.29 -14.30 3.88
C VAL A 282 21.90 -15.40 3.02
N THR A 283 22.12 -16.59 3.60
CA THR A 283 22.20 -17.82 2.81
C THR A 283 20.81 -18.43 2.73
N GLN A 284 20.20 -18.34 1.54
CA GLN A 284 18.91 -18.94 1.18
C GLN A 284 18.79 -20.38 1.73
N SER A 285 18.07 -20.58 2.85
CA SER A 285 17.82 -21.95 3.34
C SER A 285 16.60 -22.16 4.23
N ALA A 286 15.77 -21.14 4.51
CA ALA A 286 14.68 -21.29 5.48
C ALA A 286 13.35 -21.81 4.91
N TYR A 287 13.07 -21.71 3.60
CA TYR A 287 11.77 -22.13 3.04
C TYR A 287 11.64 -23.64 2.79
N LEU A 288 12.75 -24.38 2.84
CA LEU A 288 12.81 -25.81 2.51
C LEU A 288 12.49 -26.74 3.70
N HIS A 289 12.40 -26.24 4.94
CA HIS A 289 12.28 -27.11 6.12
C HIS A 289 10.85 -27.57 6.46
N ASN A 290 9.80 -27.03 5.82
CA ASN A 290 8.42 -27.53 5.97
C ASN A 290 8.01 -28.47 4.82
N ALA A 291 8.97 -29.16 4.19
CA ALA A 291 8.72 -30.21 3.21
C ALA A 291 8.44 -31.60 3.84
N LEU A 292 8.41 -31.70 5.17
CA LEU A 292 8.37 -32.98 5.90
C LEU A 292 6.99 -33.39 6.43
N GLN A 293 5.93 -32.59 6.21
CA GLN A 293 4.56 -33.02 6.49
C GLN A 293 3.80 -33.18 5.17
N GLU A 294 3.28 -34.39 4.93
CA GLU A 294 2.35 -34.66 3.84
C GLU A 294 1.05 -33.92 4.09
N HIS A 295 0.93 -32.73 3.51
CA HIS A 295 -0.34 -32.02 3.48
C HIS A 295 -1.03 -32.24 2.14
N ASN A 296 -2.33 -32.50 2.19
CA ASN A 296 -3.13 -32.75 0.98
C ASN A 296 -3.74 -31.47 0.38
N GLY A 297 -3.44 -30.30 0.97
CA GLY A 297 -4.00 -29.02 0.50
C GLY A 297 -5.51 -28.88 0.71
N THR A 298 -6.15 -29.74 1.51
CA THR A 298 -7.61 -29.75 1.66
C THR A 298 -8.09 -28.61 2.58
N PRO A 299 -9.34 -28.13 2.41
CA PRO A 299 -9.93 -27.18 3.35
C PRO A 299 -9.94 -27.74 4.79
N PHE A 300 -9.60 -26.89 5.75
CA PHE A 300 -9.72 -27.16 7.19
C PHE A 300 -11.19 -27.11 7.66
N MET A 301 -11.98 -26.19 7.11
CA MET A 301 -13.41 -26.05 7.37
C MET A 301 -14.09 -25.30 6.21
N SER A 302 -15.42 -25.12 6.28
CA SER A 302 -16.18 -24.18 5.45
C SER A 302 -16.86 -23.14 6.35
N THR A 303 -17.06 -21.94 5.82
CA THR A 303 -17.82 -20.88 6.49
C THR A 303 -18.66 -20.10 5.49
N ARG A 304 -19.68 -19.40 5.98
CA ARG A 304 -20.48 -18.50 5.15
C ARG A 304 -19.82 -17.13 5.07
N MET A 305 -19.35 -16.75 3.88
CA MET A 305 -18.77 -15.43 3.59
C MET A 305 -19.74 -14.57 2.79
N PHE A 306 -19.86 -13.28 3.10
CA PHE A 306 -20.59 -12.32 2.29
C PHE A 306 -19.62 -11.48 1.45
N SER A 307 -19.83 -11.47 0.13
CA SER A 307 -19.08 -10.62 -0.80
C SER A 307 -19.79 -10.47 -2.13
N ASN A 308 -19.70 -9.29 -2.73
CA ASN A 308 -20.41 -8.87 -3.94
C ASN A 308 -21.93 -9.02 -3.76
N ASN A 309 -22.44 -8.51 -2.63
CA ASN A 309 -23.86 -8.51 -2.25
C ASN A 309 -24.52 -9.90 -2.25
N ARG A 310 -23.75 -10.97 -2.04
CA ARG A 310 -24.25 -12.35 -1.96
C ARG A 310 -23.45 -13.18 -0.94
N HIS A 311 -24.08 -14.24 -0.45
CA HIS A 311 -23.42 -15.22 0.40
C HIS A 311 -22.74 -16.30 -0.45
N HIS A 312 -21.61 -16.77 0.05
CA HIS A 312 -20.81 -17.86 -0.49
C HIS A 312 -20.50 -18.85 0.61
N GLU A 313 -20.55 -20.13 0.30
CA GLU A 313 -19.90 -21.17 1.10
C GLU A 313 -18.41 -21.15 0.75
N ALA A 314 -17.60 -20.61 1.66
CA ALA A 314 -16.18 -20.37 1.45
C ALA A 314 -15.36 -21.44 2.18
N PRO A 315 -14.59 -22.28 1.46
CA PRO A 315 -13.61 -23.16 2.10
C PRO A 315 -12.53 -22.31 2.79
N VAL A 316 -12.13 -22.75 3.97
CA VAL A 316 -11.09 -22.14 4.80
C VAL A 316 -9.89 -23.07 4.80
N TYR A 317 -8.74 -22.58 4.35
CA TYR A 317 -7.48 -23.32 4.30
C TYR A 317 -6.51 -22.82 5.35
N GLN A 318 -5.76 -23.73 5.97
CA GLN A 318 -4.55 -23.35 6.71
C GLN A 318 -3.40 -23.16 5.73
N ARG A 319 -2.74 -22.00 5.78
CA ARG A 319 -1.67 -21.64 4.83
C ARG A 319 -0.54 -22.67 4.78
N ASP A 320 -0.13 -23.19 5.94
CA ASP A 320 0.97 -24.15 6.05
C ASP A 320 0.62 -25.52 5.44
N ALA A 321 -0.67 -25.85 5.35
CA ALA A 321 -1.17 -27.08 4.75
C ALA A 321 -1.30 -27.01 3.22
N LEU A 322 -1.04 -25.85 2.60
CA LEU A 322 -1.13 -25.70 1.16
C LEU A 322 0.09 -26.26 0.44
N VAL A 323 -0.15 -26.91 -0.69
CA VAL A 323 0.89 -27.55 -1.51
C VAL A 323 1.39 -26.59 -2.59
N ILE A 324 2.67 -26.67 -2.93
CA ILE A 324 3.25 -25.89 -4.04
C ILE A 324 2.49 -26.19 -5.34
N GLY A 325 2.18 -25.15 -6.11
CA GLY A 325 1.42 -25.24 -7.35
C GLY A 325 -0.10 -25.33 -7.17
N GLN A 326 -0.58 -25.57 -5.95
CA GLN A 326 -2.01 -25.63 -5.66
C GLN A 326 -2.72 -24.33 -6.04
N VAL A 327 -3.85 -24.47 -6.72
CA VAL A 327 -4.75 -23.37 -7.10
C VAL A 327 -6.01 -23.44 -6.25
N ILE A 328 -6.41 -22.30 -5.69
CA ILE A 328 -7.60 -22.13 -4.86
C ILE A 328 -8.49 -21.10 -5.54
N GLN A 329 -9.68 -21.52 -5.96
CA GLN A 329 -10.67 -20.63 -6.56
C GLN A 329 -11.39 -19.82 -5.46
N GLY A 330 -11.59 -18.54 -5.70
CA GLY A 330 -12.45 -17.69 -4.87
C GLY A 330 -13.93 -18.01 -5.10
N ALA A 331 -14.82 -17.80 -4.14
CA ALA A 331 -14.62 -17.29 -2.79
C ALA A 331 -13.93 -18.30 -1.86
N ALA A 332 -12.80 -17.92 -1.24
CA ALA A 332 -12.08 -18.76 -0.28
C ALA A 332 -11.33 -17.92 0.77
N ILE A 333 -11.00 -18.54 1.90
CA ILE A 333 -10.27 -17.91 2.99
C ILE A 333 -9.01 -18.72 3.28
N ILE A 334 -7.87 -18.04 3.40
CA ILE A 334 -6.60 -18.67 3.78
C ILE A 334 -6.16 -18.04 5.11
N ILE A 335 -6.11 -18.84 6.16
CA ILE A 335 -5.70 -18.41 7.50
C ILE A 335 -4.25 -18.83 7.79
N GLU A 336 -3.56 -17.99 8.54
CA GLU A 336 -2.22 -18.25 9.06
C GLU A 336 -2.11 -17.64 10.47
N ALA A 337 -1.07 -18.00 11.22
CA ALA A 337 -0.90 -17.50 12.59
C ALA A 337 -0.84 -15.97 12.68
N THR A 338 -0.40 -15.30 11.62
CA THR A 338 -0.13 -13.86 11.61
C THR A 338 -1.10 -13.03 10.76
N GLY A 339 -2.13 -13.64 10.18
CA GLY A 339 -3.06 -12.93 9.31
C GLY A 339 -4.13 -13.80 8.66
N THR A 340 -4.97 -13.15 7.85
CA THR A 340 -6.01 -13.82 7.06
C THR A 340 -6.05 -13.21 5.68
N THR A 341 -6.00 -14.06 4.66
CA THR A 341 -6.10 -13.67 3.26
C THR A 341 -7.46 -14.08 2.70
N ILE A 342 -8.14 -13.12 2.08
CA ILE A 342 -9.43 -13.35 1.43
C ILE A 342 -9.20 -13.45 -0.07
N VAL A 343 -9.53 -14.60 -0.65
CA VAL A 343 -9.62 -14.78 -2.09
C VAL A 343 -11.06 -14.44 -2.47
N GLU A 344 -11.27 -13.21 -2.91
CA GLU A 344 -12.60 -12.73 -3.31
C GLU A 344 -13.17 -13.53 -4.49
N PRO A 345 -14.49 -13.53 -4.71
CA PRO A 345 -15.07 -14.03 -5.95
C PRO A 345 -14.35 -13.43 -7.17
N ASP A 346 -14.23 -14.23 -8.24
CA ASP A 346 -13.56 -13.86 -9.50
C ASP A 346 -12.02 -13.73 -9.39
N TRP A 347 -11.44 -14.05 -8.24
CA TRP A 347 -10.01 -14.22 -8.03
C TRP A 347 -9.68 -15.68 -7.77
N GLN A 348 -8.43 -16.06 -8.00
CA GLN A 348 -7.84 -17.31 -7.52
C GLN A 348 -6.52 -17.03 -6.81
N ALA A 349 -6.10 -17.92 -5.92
CA ALA A 349 -4.78 -17.93 -5.34
C ALA A 349 -3.98 -19.14 -5.87
N GLN A 350 -2.69 -18.95 -6.12
CA GLN A 350 -1.75 -20.01 -6.44
C GLN A 350 -0.56 -19.98 -5.49
N VAL A 351 -0.15 -21.14 -4.99
CA VAL A 351 1.08 -21.29 -4.20
C VAL A 351 2.29 -21.40 -5.13
N SER A 352 3.20 -20.44 -5.07
CA SER A 352 4.45 -20.47 -5.85
C SER A 352 5.48 -21.45 -5.27
N GLY A 353 6.57 -21.72 -6.00
CA GLY A 353 7.67 -22.58 -5.53
C GLY A 353 8.35 -22.12 -4.23
N GLN A 354 8.28 -20.83 -3.90
CA GLN A 354 8.78 -20.25 -2.65
C GLN A 354 7.68 -20.11 -1.57
N LYS A 355 6.53 -20.79 -1.74
CA LYS A 355 5.32 -20.68 -0.89
C LYS A 355 4.72 -19.27 -0.79
N ASN A 356 5.10 -18.32 -1.65
CA ASN A 356 4.31 -17.09 -1.82
C ASN A 356 2.91 -17.44 -2.32
N LEU A 357 1.90 -16.71 -1.86
CA LEU A 357 0.57 -16.73 -2.47
C LEU A 357 0.52 -15.66 -3.55
N ILE A 358 0.24 -16.09 -4.77
CA ILE A 358 0.01 -15.21 -5.91
C ILE A 358 -1.49 -15.23 -6.19
N LEU A 359 -2.17 -14.12 -5.94
CA LEU A 359 -3.57 -13.99 -6.34
C LEU A 359 -3.64 -13.37 -7.73
N THR A 360 -4.46 -13.95 -8.59
CA THR A 360 -4.70 -13.47 -9.94
C THR A 360 -6.20 -13.32 -10.16
N ARG A 361 -6.58 -12.28 -10.87
CA ARG A 361 -7.96 -12.12 -11.29
C ARG A 361 -8.29 -13.10 -12.41
N CYS A 362 -9.36 -13.88 -12.26
CA CYS A 362 -9.78 -14.91 -13.22
C CYS A 362 -10.82 -14.39 -14.21
N CYS A 363 -11.66 -13.44 -13.80
CA CYS A 363 -12.66 -12.83 -14.66
C CYS A 363 -12.33 -11.35 -14.89
N PRO A 364 -12.80 -10.72 -15.97
CA PRO A 364 -12.71 -9.27 -16.11
C PRO A 364 -13.53 -8.57 -15.01
N VAL A 365 -13.06 -7.40 -14.53
CA VAL A 365 -13.85 -6.56 -13.63
C VAL A 365 -15.13 -6.13 -14.36
N GLN A 366 -16.29 -6.56 -13.90
CA GLN A 366 -17.55 -5.97 -14.33
C GLN A 366 -17.67 -4.58 -13.68
N ARG A 367 -17.29 -3.53 -14.41
CA ARG A 367 -17.58 -2.16 -14.00
C ARG A 367 -19.09 -1.96 -14.11
N GLN A 368 -19.82 -2.12 -13.00
CA GLN A 368 -21.20 -1.65 -12.92
C GLN A 368 -21.18 -0.13 -13.03
N VAL A 369 -21.47 0.38 -14.22
CA VAL A 369 -21.87 1.78 -14.38
C VAL A 369 -23.26 1.85 -13.76
N ALA A 370 -23.37 2.42 -12.56
CA ALA A 370 -24.67 2.76 -12.00
C ALA A 370 -25.27 3.88 -12.86
N ILE A 371 -25.96 3.49 -13.93
CA ILE A 371 -26.80 4.40 -14.73
C ILE A 371 -28.07 4.61 -13.90
N GLY A 372 -28.05 5.59 -13.01
CA GLY A 372 -29.21 5.96 -12.20
C GLY A 372 -29.02 7.31 -11.51
N THR A 373 -30.08 8.12 -11.47
CA THR A 373 -30.14 9.41 -10.76
C THR A 373 -30.40 9.27 -9.25
N THR A 374 -30.52 8.03 -8.75
CA THR A 374 -30.72 7.75 -7.33
C THR A 374 -29.41 7.85 -6.57
N VAL A 375 -29.37 8.80 -5.62
CA VAL A 375 -28.25 9.02 -4.72
C VAL A 375 -28.02 7.78 -3.83
N ASP A 376 -26.92 7.07 -4.05
CA ASP A 376 -26.38 6.04 -3.14
C ASP A 376 -25.31 6.69 -2.24
N PRO A 377 -25.51 6.70 -0.91
CA PRO A 377 -24.55 7.23 0.06
C PRO A 377 -23.11 6.71 -0.09
N VAL A 378 -22.93 5.45 -0.54
CA VAL A 378 -21.59 4.89 -0.78
C VAL A 378 -20.96 5.49 -2.04
N MET A 379 -21.73 5.57 -3.13
CA MET A 379 -21.25 6.14 -4.41
C MET A 379 -20.94 7.63 -4.29
N LEU A 380 -21.71 8.39 -3.50
CA LEU A 380 -21.43 9.80 -3.23
C LEU A 380 -20.02 10.00 -2.67
N GLU A 381 -19.62 9.20 -1.68
CA GLU A 381 -18.30 9.32 -1.07
C GLU A 381 -17.20 8.88 -2.05
N ILE A 382 -17.42 7.79 -2.81
CA ILE A 382 -16.48 7.32 -3.83
C ILE A 382 -16.23 8.41 -4.90
N PHE A 383 -17.29 8.97 -5.49
CA PHE A 383 -17.14 10.02 -6.51
C PHE A 383 -16.47 11.29 -5.97
N ASN A 384 -16.84 11.72 -4.76
CA ASN A 384 -16.22 12.86 -4.10
C ASN A 384 -14.69 12.65 -3.96
N LYS A 385 -14.25 11.45 -3.56
CA LYS A 385 -12.83 11.12 -3.46
C LYS A 385 -12.12 11.10 -4.81
N LEU A 386 -12.74 10.52 -5.84
CA LEU A 386 -12.16 10.43 -7.18
C LEU A 386 -11.95 11.81 -7.82
N PHE A 387 -12.95 12.68 -7.79
CA PHE A 387 -12.82 14.03 -8.37
C PHE A 387 -11.79 14.87 -7.63
N MET A 388 -11.80 14.83 -6.29
CA MET A 388 -10.81 15.55 -5.48
C MET A 388 -9.39 15.05 -5.79
N SER A 389 -9.21 13.74 -5.96
CA SER A 389 -7.91 13.15 -6.28
C SER A 389 -7.31 13.67 -7.59
N ILE A 390 -8.13 13.87 -8.63
CA ILE A 390 -7.64 14.40 -9.92
C ILE A 390 -7.19 15.85 -9.76
N ALA A 391 -7.98 16.69 -9.10
CA ALA A 391 -7.63 18.10 -8.86
C ALA A 391 -6.34 18.23 -8.02
N GLU A 392 -6.20 17.41 -6.98
CA GLU A 392 -4.97 17.35 -6.17
C GLU A 392 -3.75 16.90 -6.99
N GLN A 393 -3.91 15.94 -7.91
CA GLN A 393 -2.83 15.47 -8.80
C GLN A 393 -2.37 16.58 -9.75
N MET A 394 -3.29 17.32 -10.36
CA MET A 394 -2.97 18.48 -11.19
C MET A 394 -2.18 19.53 -10.39
N GLY A 395 -2.62 19.81 -9.16
CA GLY A 395 -1.99 20.78 -8.29
C GLY A 395 -0.55 20.42 -7.93
N PHE A 396 -0.29 19.13 -7.66
CA PHE A 396 1.06 18.66 -7.32
C PHE A 396 2.04 18.81 -8.50
N VAL A 397 1.59 18.54 -9.72
CA VAL A 397 2.43 18.73 -10.93
C VAL A 397 2.77 20.21 -11.11
N LEU A 398 1.77 21.10 -10.96
CA LEU A 398 1.98 22.55 -11.03
C LEU A 398 2.97 23.02 -9.96
N GLN A 399 2.78 22.60 -8.71
CA GLN A 399 3.66 22.99 -7.60
C GLN A 399 5.12 22.59 -7.84
N ASN A 400 5.37 21.33 -8.25
CA ASN A 400 6.74 20.81 -8.38
C ASN A 400 7.51 21.34 -9.60
N THR A 401 6.79 21.82 -10.61
CA THR A 401 7.38 22.33 -11.87
C THR A 401 7.36 23.85 -11.95
N ALA A 402 6.65 24.53 -11.05
CA ALA A 402 6.53 25.98 -11.05
C ALA A 402 7.90 26.67 -10.88
N TYR A 403 7.94 27.94 -11.29
CA TYR A 403 9.01 28.89 -10.98
C TYR A 403 8.56 29.95 -9.97
N SER A 404 7.27 30.29 -9.98
CA SER A 404 6.69 31.32 -9.15
C SER A 404 6.60 30.87 -7.69
N VAL A 405 7.17 31.68 -6.78
CA VAL A 405 7.06 31.48 -5.33
C VAL A 405 5.60 31.48 -4.86
N ASN A 406 4.72 32.26 -5.50
CA ASN A 406 3.29 32.26 -5.18
C ASN A 406 2.66 30.88 -5.45
N ILE A 407 3.03 30.22 -6.55
CA ILE A 407 2.51 28.89 -6.88
C ILE A 407 3.17 27.82 -5.99
N LYS A 408 4.49 27.91 -5.79
CA LYS A 408 5.27 26.91 -5.06
C LYS A 408 5.00 26.87 -3.55
N GLU A 409 5.05 28.03 -2.90
CA GLU A 409 5.08 28.14 -1.43
C GLU A 409 3.74 28.62 -0.88
N ARG A 410 3.12 29.61 -1.53
CA ARG A 410 1.81 30.12 -1.10
C ARG A 410 0.64 29.25 -1.57
N LEU A 411 0.93 28.27 -2.42
CA LEU A 411 -0.07 27.40 -3.05
C LEU A 411 -1.20 28.22 -3.71
N ASP A 412 -0.84 29.37 -4.28
CA ASP A 412 -1.76 30.32 -4.91
C ASP A 412 -2.11 29.84 -6.33
N PHE A 413 -2.79 28.70 -6.37
CA PHE A 413 -3.33 28.10 -7.58
C PHE A 413 -4.58 27.28 -7.22
N SER A 414 -5.49 27.17 -8.18
CA SER A 414 -6.66 26.29 -8.07
C SER A 414 -6.70 25.37 -9.27
N CYS A 415 -6.91 24.08 -9.01
CA CYS A 415 -7.23 23.11 -10.05
C CYS A 415 -8.71 22.80 -9.98
N ALA A 416 -9.40 22.94 -11.12
CA ALA A 416 -10.81 22.65 -11.23
C ALA A 416 -11.05 21.66 -12.36
N LEU A 417 -12.06 20.83 -12.17
CA LEU A 417 -12.57 19.91 -13.19
C LEU A 417 -13.86 20.50 -13.73
N PHE A 418 -13.87 20.71 -15.03
CA PHE A 418 -15.00 21.24 -15.77
C PHE A 418 -15.60 20.14 -16.61
N ASN A 419 -16.91 20.19 -16.80
CA ASN A 419 -17.59 19.33 -17.77
C ASN A 419 -17.52 20.01 -19.15
N ALA A 420 -18.22 19.45 -20.15
CA ALA A 420 -18.22 20.02 -21.50
C ALA A 420 -18.86 21.42 -21.58
N GLN A 421 -19.62 21.83 -20.56
CA GLN A 421 -20.30 23.12 -20.46
C GLN A 421 -19.54 24.15 -19.61
N GLY A 422 -18.41 23.76 -18.99
CA GLY A 422 -17.72 24.55 -17.97
C GLY A 422 -18.05 24.03 -16.59
#